data_AF-A0A0C2HP90-F1
#
_entry.id   AF-A0A0C2HP90-F1
#
_cell.length_a   1.000
_cell.length_b   1.000
_cell.length_c   1.000
_cell.angle_alpha   90.00
_cell.angle_beta   90.00
_cell.angle_gamma   90.00
#
_symmetry.space_group_name_H-M   'P 1'
#
loop_
_entity.id
_entity.type
_entity.pdbx_description
1 polymer ?
#
loop_
_entity_poly.entity_id
_entity_poly.type
_entity_poly.pdbx_seq_one_letter_code
_entity_poly.pdbx_strand_id
1 'polypeptide(L)'
;MKKWLSILGAIGLTTTSTTSLISCEKPNNNENGGEGNKPEPPYNPQQPPENSSWKLIPLDKLNRNPDNKWYIGIVKKKQNDNFSIIKFNFSNKSIWDNSGVPYHIINGVWYLFKSYYCWDGLNEPQTPEIDTNTGKITDWKE
;
A
#
# COMPACT_ATOMS: atom_id res chain seq x y z
N MET A 1 3.98 9.71 -72.23
CA MET A 1 2.77 9.48 -71.40
C MET A 1 3.10 10.03 -70.02
N LYS A 2 2.60 11.21 -69.66
CA LYS A 2 1.27 11.60 -69.14
C LYS A 2 1.47 11.89 -67.65
N LYS A 3 1.37 13.20 -67.34
CA LYS A 3 1.36 13.82 -66.01
C LYS A 3 0.44 13.07 -65.06
N TRP A 4 0.61 13.25 -63.75
CA TRP A 4 -0.49 13.65 -62.87
C TRP A 4 0.00 14.50 -61.70
N LEU A 5 -0.81 15.52 -61.44
CA LEU A 5 -0.68 16.59 -60.47
C LEU A 5 -1.21 16.15 -59.11
N SER A 6 -0.70 16.82 -58.07
CA SER A 6 -1.42 17.20 -56.84
C SER A 6 -1.85 16.04 -55.93
N ILE A 7 -1.82 16.16 -54.59
CA ILE A 7 -2.61 17.13 -53.82
C ILE A 7 -1.92 17.32 -52.45
N LEU A 8 -1.57 18.57 -52.16
CA LEU A 8 -1.48 19.08 -50.80
C LEU A 8 -2.87 18.98 -50.18
N GLY A 9 -3.05 18.05 -49.25
CA GLY A 9 -4.24 17.96 -48.42
C GLY A 9 -3.92 18.48 -47.03
N ALA A 10 -4.12 19.78 -46.80
CA ALA A 10 -4.36 20.26 -45.46
C ALA A 10 -5.75 19.76 -45.03
N ILE A 11 -5.80 18.92 -44.00
CA ILE A 11 -7.01 18.73 -43.20
C ILE A 11 -6.62 19.07 -41.77
N GLY A 12 -7.20 20.17 -41.29
CA GLY A 12 -7.06 20.61 -39.93
C GLY A 12 -7.82 19.73 -38.94
N LEU A 13 -7.38 19.85 -37.69
CA LEU A 13 -8.12 19.73 -36.43
C LEU A 13 -9.26 18.68 -36.37
N THR A 14 -9.03 17.63 -35.57
CA THR A 14 -9.88 17.34 -34.40
C THR A 14 -9.04 16.69 -33.30
N THR A 15 -8.77 17.46 -32.24
CA THR A 15 -8.41 16.93 -30.92
C THR A 15 -9.67 16.36 -30.29
N THR A 16 -9.80 15.03 -30.21
CA THR A 16 -10.69 14.32 -29.27
C THR A 16 -10.33 12.83 -29.39
N SER A 17 -10.04 12.10 -28.32
CA SER A 17 -11.01 11.78 -27.28
C SER A 17 -10.39 11.80 -25.89
N THR A 18 -10.99 12.66 -25.05
CA THR A 18 -11.49 12.34 -23.72
C THR A 18 -11.25 10.89 -23.27
N THR A 19 -10.35 10.73 -22.31
CA THR A 19 -10.63 9.85 -21.17
C THR A 19 -10.38 10.68 -19.93
N SER A 20 -11.31 11.59 -19.64
CA SER A 20 -11.58 11.90 -18.24
C SER A 20 -11.94 10.57 -17.60
N LEU A 21 -11.01 10.01 -16.84
CA LEU A 21 -11.32 8.91 -15.93
C LEU A 21 -12.28 9.49 -14.89
N ILE A 22 -13.57 9.48 -15.20
CA ILE A 22 -14.62 9.63 -14.22
C ILE A 22 -14.56 8.34 -13.40
N SER A 23 -13.69 8.36 -12.39
CA SER A 23 -13.66 7.33 -11.37
C SER A 23 -14.81 7.60 -10.42
N CYS A 24 -15.88 6.83 -10.60
CA CYS A 24 -16.97 6.55 -9.66
C CYS A 24 -17.44 7.74 -8.79
N GLU A 25 -18.22 8.65 -9.36
CA GLU A 25 -19.24 9.32 -8.54
C GLU A 25 -20.31 8.28 -8.18
N LYS A 26 -20.22 7.74 -6.96
CA LYS A 26 -21.33 7.04 -6.33
C LYS A 26 -22.23 8.10 -5.71
N PRO A 27 -23.49 8.28 -6.15
CA PRO A 27 -24.40 9.16 -5.44
C PRO A 27 -24.69 8.57 -4.06
N ASN A 28 -24.44 9.40 -3.05
CA ASN A 28 -24.73 9.15 -1.66
C ASN A 28 -26.22 9.43 -1.41
N ASN A 29 -26.95 8.40 -1.03
CA ASN A 29 -28.29 8.56 -0.46
C ASN A 29 -28.46 7.53 0.66
N ASN A 30 -27.98 7.91 1.84
CA ASN A 30 -28.58 7.56 3.11
C ASN A 30 -28.24 8.65 4.13
N GLU A 31 -29.17 9.59 4.30
CA GLU A 31 -29.23 10.40 5.50
C GLU A 31 -29.42 9.46 6.70
N ASN A 32 -28.40 9.35 7.55
CA ASN A 32 -28.62 9.15 8.97
C ASN A 32 -27.45 9.75 9.75
N GLY A 33 -27.78 10.64 10.69
CA GLY A 33 -26.84 11.47 11.44
C GLY A 33 -25.77 10.66 12.18
N GLY A 34 -24.53 11.14 12.07
CA GLY A 34 -23.37 10.62 12.77
C GLY A 34 -22.20 11.57 12.54
N GLU A 35 -22.05 12.51 13.46
CA GLU A 35 -20.94 13.44 13.59
C GLU A 35 -19.60 12.67 13.57
N GLY A 36 -18.65 13.05 12.69
CA GLY A 36 -17.22 12.83 12.97
C GLY A 36 -16.35 11.95 12.04
N ASN A 37 -16.84 11.31 10.97
CA ASN A 37 -15.95 10.52 10.10
C ASN A 37 -15.46 11.32 8.89
N LYS A 38 -14.51 12.24 9.12
CA LYS A 38 -13.67 12.74 8.03
C LYS A 38 -13.00 11.51 7.38
N PRO A 39 -13.12 11.27 6.07
CA PRO A 39 -12.38 10.20 5.42
C PRO A 39 -10.90 10.39 5.74
N GLU A 40 -10.26 9.39 6.36
CA GLU A 40 -8.80 9.39 6.46
C GLU A 40 -8.27 9.56 5.02
N PRO A 41 -7.35 10.50 4.76
CA PRO A 41 -6.73 10.60 3.45
C PRO A 41 -6.11 9.23 3.09
N PRO A 42 -6.08 8.84 1.80
CA PRO A 42 -5.49 7.58 1.39
C PRO A 42 -4.07 7.49 1.94
N TYR A 43 -3.83 6.51 2.81
CA TYR A 43 -2.51 6.30 3.39
C TYR A 43 -1.59 5.77 2.30
N ASN A 44 -0.63 6.60 1.87
CA ASN A 44 0.44 6.18 0.99
C ASN A 44 1.60 5.63 1.83
N PRO A 45 1.96 4.35 1.68
CA PRO A 45 3.12 3.79 2.37
C PRO A 45 4.41 4.53 2.02
N GLN A 46 5.28 4.72 3.02
CA GLN A 46 6.60 5.31 2.84
C GLN A 46 7.47 4.38 1.96
N GLN A 47 8.23 4.95 1.03
CA GLN A 47 9.23 4.17 0.29
C GLN A 47 10.51 4.06 1.14
N PRO A 48 11.15 2.88 1.19
CA PRO A 48 12.50 2.74 1.73
C PRO A 48 13.51 3.60 0.94
N PRO A 49 14.70 3.90 1.52
CA PRO A 49 15.80 4.53 0.80
C PRO A 49 16.20 3.74 -0.46
N GLU A 50 16.72 4.42 -1.49
CA GLU A 50 17.00 3.84 -2.82
C GLU A 50 17.95 2.62 -2.79
N ASN A 51 18.88 2.59 -1.83
CA ASN A 51 19.85 1.49 -1.66
C ASN A 51 19.50 0.57 -0.49
N SER A 52 18.26 0.62 0.01
CA SER A 52 17.86 -0.18 1.15
C SER A 52 17.64 -1.64 0.81
N SER A 53 18.02 -2.51 1.74
CA SER A 53 17.62 -3.93 1.69
C SER A 53 16.15 -4.14 2.05
N TRP A 54 15.46 -3.13 2.59
CA TRP A 54 14.01 -3.14 2.77
C TRP A 54 13.29 -2.79 1.47
N LYS A 55 12.24 -3.55 1.14
CA LYS A 55 11.40 -3.33 -0.03
C LYS A 55 9.93 -3.24 0.38
N LEU A 56 9.24 -2.17 0.00
CA LEU A 56 7.78 -2.09 0.16
C LEU A 56 7.14 -3.18 -0.68
N ILE A 57 6.17 -3.90 -0.11
CA ILE A 57 5.41 -4.92 -0.82
C ILE A 57 3.90 -4.66 -0.76
N PRO A 58 3.13 -5.15 -1.75
CA PRO A 58 1.67 -5.09 -1.70
C PRO A 58 1.11 -5.83 -0.47
N LEU A 59 0.03 -5.30 0.12
CA LEU A 59 -0.57 -5.90 1.32
C LEU A 59 -1.08 -7.32 1.10
N ASP A 60 -1.54 -7.64 -0.11
CA ASP A 60 -2.06 -8.96 -0.47
C ASP A 60 -0.98 -9.99 -0.80
N LYS A 61 0.29 -9.58 -0.94
CA LYS A 61 1.41 -10.50 -1.24
C LYS A 61 1.51 -11.61 -0.20
N LEU A 62 1.37 -11.27 1.07
CA LEU A 62 1.50 -12.20 2.20
C LEU A 62 0.44 -13.30 2.19
N ASN A 63 -0.71 -13.04 1.56
CA ASN A 63 -1.82 -13.98 1.50
C ASN A 63 -1.67 -14.99 0.37
N ARG A 64 -0.97 -14.61 -0.71
CA ARG A 64 -0.88 -15.42 -1.93
C ARG A 64 0.30 -16.37 -1.92
N ASN A 65 1.46 -15.91 -1.46
CA ASN A 65 2.69 -16.68 -1.53
C ASN A 65 3.63 -16.34 -0.37
N PRO A 66 3.32 -16.80 0.85
CA PRO A 66 4.19 -16.57 2.01
C PRO A 66 5.52 -17.31 1.80
N ASP A 67 6.63 -16.59 1.89
CA ASP A 67 7.99 -17.15 1.93
C ASP A 67 8.58 -17.01 3.35
N ASN A 68 9.76 -17.57 3.56
CA ASN A 68 10.46 -17.51 4.85
C ASN A 68 11.41 -16.31 4.94
N LYS A 69 11.15 -15.22 4.21
CA LYS A 69 11.91 -13.97 4.39
C LYS A 69 11.48 -13.27 5.68
N TRP A 70 12.28 -12.28 6.09
CA TRP A 70 11.92 -11.38 7.17
C TRP A 70 11.03 -10.26 6.67
N TYR A 71 10.02 -9.96 7.47
CA TYR A 71 9.04 -8.92 7.19
C TYR A 71 8.87 -8.01 8.39
N ILE A 72 8.50 -6.78 8.11
CA ILE A 72 7.94 -5.87 9.10
C ILE A 72 6.60 -5.34 8.61
N GLY A 73 5.69 -5.11 9.54
CA GLY A 73 4.46 -4.38 9.27
C GLY A 73 4.31 -3.19 10.21
N ILE A 74 3.84 -2.07 9.66
CA ILE A 74 3.44 -0.91 10.44
C ILE A 74 1.97 -1.07 10.80
N VAL A 75 1.68 -1.13 12.09
CA VAL A 75 0.37 -1.57 12.58
C VAL A 75 -0.19 -0.69 13.67
N LYS A 76 -1.51 -0.73 13.81
CA LYS A 76 -2.24 -0.29 15.00
C LYS A 76 -2.99 -1.45 15.60
N LYS A 77 -3.09 -1.52 16.93
CA LYS A 77 -4.05 -2.42 17.57
C LYS A 77 -5.45 -1.84 17.38
N LYS A 78 -6.47 -2.68 17.23
CA LYS A 78 -7.86 -2.21 17.04
C LYS A 78 -8.33 -1.20 18.12
N GLN A 79 -7.80 -1.29 19.33
CA GLN A 79 -8.15 -0.43 20.47
C GLN A 79 -7.06 0.62 20.81
N ASN A 80 -6.07 0.84 19.94
CA ASN A 80 -4.98 1.79 20.20
C ASN A 80 -4.63 2.56 18.93
N ASP A 81 -4.57 3.89 19.05
CA ASP A 81 -4.23 4.77 17.94
C ASP A 81 -2.73 4.86 17.66
N ASN A 82 -1.88 4.42 18.59
CA ASN A 82 -0.44 4.41 18.41
C ASN A 82 -0.01 3.30 17.46
N PHE A 83 0.90 3.67 16.59
CA PHE A 83 1.59 2.77 15.68
C PHE A 83 2.67 1.97 16.40
N SER A 84 2.90 0.77 15.88
CA SER A 84 3.96 -0.14 16.30
C SER A 84 4.50 -0.89 15.09
N ILE A 85 5.70 -1.44 15.23
CA ILE A 85 6.26 -2.39 14.27
C ILE A 85 6.04 -3.80 14.79
N ILE A 86 5.58 -4.68 13.92
CA ILE A 86 5.66 -6.12 14.12
C ILE A 86 6.68 -6.67 13.14
N LYS A 87 7.75 -7.28 13.66
CA LYS A 87 8.73 -8.06 12.88
C LYS A 87 8.35 -9.55 12.91
N PHE A 88 8.33 -10.20 11.76
CA PHE A 88 7.92 -11.59 11.65
C PHE A 88 8.55 -12.32 10.47
N ASN A 89 8.49 -13.65 10.53
CA ASN A 89 8.88 -14.59 9.49
C ASN A 89 7.89 -15.75 9.49
N PHE A 90 7.47 -16.23 8.31
CA PHE A 90 6.45 -17.28 8.20
C PHE A 90 6.95 -18.70 8.48
N SER A 91 8.21 -18.86 8.91
CA SER A 91 8.75 -20.15 9.34
C SER A 91 7.94 -20.77 10.48
N ASN A 92 7.27 -19.95 11.30
CA ASN A 92 6.31 -20.40 12.31
C ASN A 92 4.92 -19.82 12.07
N LYS A 93 4.14 -20.47 11.19
CA LYS A 93 2.79 -20.04 10.80
C LYS A 93 1.77 -20.02 11.94
N SER A 94 2.04 -20.66 13.09
CA SER A 94 1.06 -20.78 14.18
C SER A 94 0.68 -19.45 14.84
N ILE A 95 1.51 -18.41 14.65
CA ILE A 95 1.36 -17.09 15.28
C ILE A 95 0.45 -16.16 14.46
N TRP A 96 0.19 -16.48 13.18
CA TRP A 96 -0.43 -15.57 12.21
C TRP A 96 -1.72 -16.16 11.61
N ASP A 97 -2.85 -15.52 11.90
CA ASP A 97 -4.12 -15.81 11.20
C ASP A 97 -4.46 -14.68 10.22
N ASN A 98 -4.82 -15.10 9.01
CA ASN A 98 -5.13 -14.22 7.89
C ASN A 98 -6.64 -13.96 7.82
N SER A 99 -7.13 -13.19 8.79
CA SER A 99 -8.52 -12.73 8.88
C SER A 99 -8.97 -11.80 7.73
N GLY A 100 -8.08 -11.50 6.77
CA GLY A 100 -8.33 -10.68 5.59
C GLY A 100 -7.64 -9.32 5.66
N VAL A 101 -6.94 -8.93 4.60
CA VAL A 101 -6.23 -7.64 4.51
C VAL A 101 -7.23 -6.48 4.64
N PRO A 102 -6.93 -5.42 5.43
CA PRO A 102 -5.67 -5.16 6.12
C PRO A 102 -5.58 -5.67 7.58
N TYR A 103 -6.49 -6.53 8.03
CA TYR A 103 -6.55 -6.99 9.42
C TYR A 103 -5.94 -8.37 9.61
N HIS A 104 -5.07 -8.49 10.62
CA HIS A 104 -4.44 -9.75 10.98
C HIS A 104 -4.53 -10.00 12.47
N ILE A 105 -4.70 -11.27 12.84
CA ILE A 105 -4.72 -11.70 14.24
C ILE A 105 -3.37 -12.33 14.55
N ILE A 106 -2.71 -11.78 15.57
CA ILE A 106 -1.40 -12.23 16.01
C ILE A 106 -1.48 -12.51 17.51
N ASN A 107 -1.27 -13.76 17.90
CA ASN A 107 -1.45 -14.23 19.28
C ASN A 107 -2.80 -13.79 19.88
N GLY A 108 -3.89 -13.88 19.10
CA GLY A 108 -5.24 -13.51 19.53
C GLY A 108 -5.54 -11.99 19.54
N VAL A 109 -4.58 -11.14 19.15
CA VAL A 109 -4.77 -9.68 19.11
C VAL A 109 -5.00 -9.21 17.67
N TRP A 110 -6.01 -8.37 17.47
CA TRP A 110 -6.34 -7.78 16.17
C TRP A 110 -5.48 -6.55 15.87
N TYR A 111 -4.78 -6.60 14.73
CA TYR A 111 -3.97 -5.52 14.21
C TYR A 111 -4.47 -5.06 12.86
N LEU A 112 -4.54 -3.74 12.68
CA LEU A 112 -4.70 -3.09 11.38
C LEU A 112 -3.33 -2.81 10.81
N PHE A 113 -2.96 -3.48 9.72
CA PHE A 113 -1.71 -3.25 9.00
C PHE A 113 -1.89 -2.15 7.97
N LYS A 114 -1.02 -1.13 8.02
CA LYS A 114 -1.04 -0.02 7.06
C LYS A 114 -0.03 -0.21 5.94
N SER A 115 1.08 -0.90 6.20
CA SER A 115 2.09 -1.21 5.19
C SER A 115 2.93 -2.42 5.59
N TYR A 116 3.58 -3.02 4.60
CA TYR A 116 4.49 -4.15 4.75
C TYR A 116 5.80 -3.91 4.03
N TYR A 117 6.89 -4.30 4.66
CA TYR A 117 8.21 -4.29 4.05
C TYR A 117 8.84 -5.67 4.17
N CYS A 118 9.48 -6.09 3.10
CA CYS A 118 10.20 -7.34 2.98
C CYS A 118 11.69 -7.04 3.00
N TRP A 119 12.43 -7.81 3.79
CA TRP A 119 13.88 -7.75 3.84
C TRP A 119 14.48 -8.65 2.75
N ASP A 120 15.41 -8.10 1.97
CA ASP A 120 16.12 -8.83 0.91
C ASP A 120 17.55 -9.23 1.29
N GLY A 121 18.00 -8.90 2.50
CA GLY A 121 19.32 -9.30 3.00
C GLY A 121 19.37 -10.78 3.43
N LEU A 122 20.60 -11.28 3.62
CA LEU A 122 20.86 -12.69 3.95
C LEU A 122 20.60 -13.06 5.41
N ASN A 123 20.74 -12.09 6.32
CA ASN A 123 20.62 -12.28 7.76
C ASN A 123 19.30 -11.70 8.30
N GLU A 124 18.96 -12.01 9.55
CA GLU A 124 17.86 -11.34 10.25
C GLU A 124 18.16 -9.84 10.41
N PRO A 125 17.25 -8.95 9.96
CA PRO A 125 17.47 -7.51 10.08
C PRO A 125 17.22 -7.02 11.50
N GLN A 126 17.85 -5.89 11.81
CA GLN A 126 17.45 -5.06 12.93
C GLN A 126 16.04 -4.49 12.67
N THR A 127 15.32 -4.16 13.74
CA THR A 127 13.98 -3.57 13.62
C THR A 127 14.14 -2.06 13.39
N PRO A 128 13.52 -1.49 12.33
CA PRO A 128 13.47 -0.04 12.15
C PRO A 128 12.87 0.70 13.35
N GLU A 129 13.12 1.99 13.43
CA GLU A 129 12.48 2.89 14.39
C GLU A 129 11.32 3.65 13.72
N ILE A 130 10.25 3.90 14.47
CA ILE A 130 9.10 4.65 13.99
C ILE A 130 8.70 5.76 14.97
N ASP A 131 8.10 6.80 14.42
CA ASP A 131 7.25 7.71 15.19
C ASP A 131 5.93 6.99 15.52
N THR A 132 5.66 6.77 16.81
CA THR A 132 4.49 6.02 17.27
C THR A 132 3.16 6.73 17.04
N ASN A 133 3.15 8.04 16.81
CA ASN A 133 1.93 8.81 16.56
C ASN A 133 1.55 8.77 15.08
N THR A 134 2.55 8.77 14.19
CA THR A 134 2.34 8.88 12.74
C THR A 134 2.56 7.58 11.97
N GLY A 135 3.31 6.62 12.55
CA GLY A 135 3.68 5.38 11.89
C GLY A 135 4.73 5.55 10.79
N LYS A 136 5.37 6.72 10.70
CA LYS A 136 6.51 6.95 9.80
C LYS A 136 7.76 6.28 10.34
N ILE A 137 8.50 5.62 9.48
CA ILE A 137 9.82 5.07 9.80
C ILE A 137 10.81 6.23 9.82
N THR A 138 11.49 6.40 10.95
CA THR A 138 12.48 7.45 11.21
C THR A 138 13.91 6.95 10.99
N ASP A 139 14.14 5.65 11.16
CA ASP A 139 15.41 4.98 10.91
C ASP A 139 15.16 3.55 10.40
N TRP A 140 15.71 3.19 9.24
CA TRP A 140 15.49 1.90 8.60
C TRP A 140 16.38 0.77 9.13
N LYS A 141 17.38 1.07 9.97
CA LYS A 141 18.25 0.08 10.65
C LYS A 141 18.65 -1.12 9.76
N GLU A 142 19.56 -0.86 8.83
CA GLU A 142 20.09 -1.87 7.88
C GLU A 142 21.23 -2.71 8.46
#